data_AF-A0A9P4TSD4-F1
#
_entry.id   AF-A0A9P4TSD4-F1
#
_cell.length_a   1.000
_cell.length_b   1.000
_cell.length_c   1.000
_cell.angle_alpha   90.00
_cell.angle_beta   90.00
_cell.angle_gamma   90.00
#
_symmetry.space_group_name_H-M   'P 1'
#
loop_
_entity.id
_entity.type
_entity.pdbx_description
1 polymer ?
#
loop_
_entity_poly.entity_id
_entity_poly.type
_entity_poly.pdbx_seq_one_letter_code
_entity_poly.pdbx_strand_id
1 'polypeptide(L)'
;PLPEPVKSIFDCLEDAVDGLGIIDLASDGVLRSLTADRDIVDAVGLTPDQITAILAVLPGDPEKFKDADGSKLTREEWYKPDKSILPAPLSEDDRVEARKLQEENVELFQKKDEEMREK
;
A
#
# COMPACT_ATOMS: atom_id res chain seq x y z
N PRO A 1 16.70 -4.03 7.40
CA PRO A 1 16.58 -4.37 5.96
C PRO A 1 15.41 -5.33 5.74
N LEU A 2 14.53 -5.03 4.80
CA LEU A 2 13.47 -5.96 4.39
C LEU A 2 14.13 -7.19 3.73
N PRO A 3 13.59 -8.41 3.90
CA PRO A 3 14.01 -9.56 3.12
C PRO A 3 13.87 -9.26 1.62
N GLU A 4 14.84 -9.68 0.80
CA GLU A 4 14.82 -9.53 -0.68
C GLU A 4 13.47 -9.86 -1.34
N PRO A 5 12.78 -10.99 -1.03
CA PRO A 5 11.50 -11.30 -1.65
C PRO A 5 10.39 -10.29 -1.28
N VAL A 6 10.48 -9.65 -0.11
CA VAL A 6 9.56 -8.60 0.32
C VAL A 6 9.91 -7.30 -0.40
N LYS A 7 11.20 -6.94 -0.50
CA LYS A 7 11.65 -5.74 -1.21
C LYS A 7 11.18 -5.73 -2.67
N SER A 8 11.37 -6.84 -3.39
CA SER A 8 10.94 -6.97 -4.79
C SER A 8 9.44 -6.77 -5.01
N ILE A 9 8.59 -7.06 -4.01
CA ILE A 9 7.14 -6.84 -4.13
C ILE A 9 6.82 -5.35 -4.08
N PHE A 10 7.45 -4.62 -3.15
CA PHE A 10 7.27 -3.16 -3.03
C PHE A 10 7.88 -2.41 -4.22
N ASP A 11 9.02 -2.85 -4.74
CA ASP A 11 9.65 -2.24 -5.92
C ASP A 11 8.80 -2.36 -7.20
N CYS A 12 7.82 -3.26 -7.23
CA CYS A 12 6.92 -3.46 -8.36
C CYS A 12 5.61 -2.65 -8.26
N LEU A 13 5.36 -1.97 -7.13
CA LEU A 13 4.16 -1.15 -6.95
C LEU A 13 4.47 0.30 -7.28
N GLU A 14 3.62 0.93 -8.09
CA GLU A 14 3.68 2.38 -8.26
C GLU A 14 3.19 3.09 -6.99
N ASP A 15 4.00 4.01 -6.46
CA ASP A 15 3.62 4.85 -5.32
C ASP A 15 2.52 5.85 -5.68
N ALA A 16 1.63 6.10 -4.72
CA ALA A 16 0.62 7.14 -4.84
C ALA A 16 1.28 8.52 -4.84
N VAL A 17 1.17 9.23 -5.98
CA VAL A 17 1.84 10.51 -6.24
C VAL A 17 1.36 11.64 -5.32
N ASP A 18 0.22 11.48 -4.64
CA ASP A 18 -0.31 12.50 -3.74
C ASP A 18 0.46 12.63 -2.42
N GLY A 19 1.36 11.68 -2.08
CA GLY A 19 2.18 11.72 -0.87
C GLY A 19 1.43 11.50 0.45
N LEU A 20 0.10 11.34 0.38
CA LEU A 20 -0.79 10.97 1.48
C LEU A 20 -1.43 9.58 1.27
N GLY A 21 -1.03 8.90 0.19
CA GLY A 21 -1.43 7.55 -0.10
C GLY A 21 -0.81 6.53 0.85
N ILE A 22 -1.32 5.31 0.78
CA ILE A 22 -0.83 4.19 1.59
C ILE A 22 -0.64 2.95 0.73
N ILE A 23 0.21 2.04 1.22
CA ILE A 23 0.18 0.66 0.79
C ILE A 23 -0.69 -0.14 1.77
N ASP A 24 -1.68 -0.86 1.25
CA ASP A 24 -2.63 -1.66 2.02
C ASP A 24 -2.62 -3.13 1.56
N LEU A 25 -2.46 -4.05 2.51
CA LEU A 25 -2.63 -5.49 2.27
C LEU A 25 -4.01 -5.91 2.76
N ALA A 26 -4.93 -6.14 1.82
CA ALA A 26 -6.30 -6.50 2.12
C ALA A 26 -6.49 -8.02 2.29
N SER A 27 -7.61 -8.42 2.91
CA SER A 27 -7.93 -9.82 3.23
C SER A 27 -8.15 -10.70 1.99
N ASP A 28 -8.28 -10.12 0.81
CA ASP A 28 -8.32 -10.84 -0.47
C ASP A 28 -6.92 -11.24 -0.97
N GLY A 29 -5.86 -10.86 -0.25
CA GLY A 29 -4.48 -11.20 -0.58
C GLY A 29 -3.87 -10.31 -1.64
N VAL A 30 -4.46 -9.16 -1.93
CA VAL A 30 -3.95 -8.17 -2.87
C VAL A 30 -3.32 -7.01 -2.10
N LEU A 31 -2.08 -6.68 -2.45
CA LEU A 31 -1.38 -5.51 -1.97
C LEU A 31 -1.67 -4.34 -2.91
N ARG A 32 -2.19 -3.24 -2.39
CA ARG A 32 -2.65 -2.08 -3.17
C ARG A 32 -1.92 -0.82 -2.76
N SER A 33 -1.51 -0.05 -3.74
CA SER A 33 -1.15 1.36 -3.58
C SER A 33 -2.41 2.20 -3.74
N LEU A 34 -2.77 2.95 -2.72
CA LEU A 34 -3.99 3.72 -2.62
C LEU A 34 -3.67 5.20 -2.48
N THR A 35 -4.41 6.07 -3.15
CA THR A 35 -4.38 7.52 -2.89
C THR A 35 -4.98 7.86 -1.52
N ALA A 36 -4.90 9.12 -1.10
CA ALA A 36 -5.63 9.64 0.06
C ALA A 36 -7.16 9.39 0.01
N ASP A 37 -7.74 9.34 -1.20
CA ASP A 37 -9.17 9.07 -1.44
C ASP A 37 -9.50 7.57 -1.50
N ARG A 38 -8.48 6.70 -1.31
CA ARG A 38 -8.56 5.24 -1.46
C ARG A 38 -8.85 4.79 -2.88
N ASP A 39 -8.55 5.64 -3.86
CA ASP A 39 -8.48 5.21 -5.26
C ASP A 39 -7.23 4.36 -5.46
N ILE A 40 -7.37 3.28 -6.24
CA ILE A 40 -6.29 2.31 -6.44
C ILE A 40 -5.38 2.84 -7.55
N VAL A 41 -4.13 3.10 -7.21
CA VAL A 41 -3.07 3.52 -8.14
C VAL A 41 -2.47 2.29 -8.79
N ASP A 42 -2.06 1.33 -7.96
CA ASP A 42 -1.50 0.08 -8.43
C ASP A 42 -1.85 -1.07 -7.48
N ALA A 43 -1.74 -2.31 -7.98
CA ALA A 43 -2.10 -3.48 -7.21
C ALA A 43 -1.33 -4.72 -7.70
N VAL A 44 -1.00 -5.59 -6.75
CA VAL A 44 -0.40 -6.89 -7.02
C VAL A 44 -1.07 -7.98 -6.18
N GLY A 45 -1.53 -9.02 -6.84
CA GLY A 45 -2.03 -10.22 -6.17
C GLY A 45 -0.87 -11.05 -5.61
N LEU A 46 -0.88 -11.32 -4.30
CA LEU A 46 0.17 -12.06 -3.62
C LEU A 46 -0.21 -13.52 -3.42
N THR A 47 0.80 -14.39 -3.39
CA THR A 47 0.64 -15.77 -2.94
C THR A 47 0.62 -15.85 -1.40
N PRO A 48 0.08 -16.94 -0.81
CA PRO A 48 0.12 -17.14 0.65
C PRO A 48 1.53 -17.07 1.25
N ASP A 49 2.53 -17.54 0.53
CA ASP A 49 3.94 -17.49 0.96
C ASP A 49 4.46 -16.05 0.98
N GLN A 50 4.13 -15.24 -0.03
CA GLN A 50 4.48 -13.82 -0.08
C GLN A 50 3.79 -13.03 1.03
N ILE A 51 2.51 -13.30 1.29
CA ILE A 51 1.75 -12.70 2.40
C ILE A 51 2.42 -13.03 3.74
N THR A 52 2.77 -14.29 3.96
CA THR A 52 3.48 -14.73 5.17
C THR A 52 4.82 -14.01 5.33
N ALA A 53 5.58 -13.85 4.24
CA ALA A 53 6.85 -13.14 4.26
C ALA A 53 6.68 -11.65 4.62
N ILE A 54 5.63 -10.98 4.12
CA ILE A 54 5.31 -9.59 4.47
C ILE A 54 4.94 -9.49 5.96
N LEU A 55 4.06 -10.37 6.45
CA LEU A 55 3.60 -10.37 7.85
C LEU A 55 4.71 -10.74 8.86
N ALA A 56 5.78 -11.39 8.40
CA ALA A 56 6.96 -11.63 9.23
C ALA A 56 7.77 -10.36 9.51
N VAL A 57 7.57 -9.30 8.73
CA VAL A 57 8.36 -8.05 8.81
C VAL A 57 7.51 -6.84 9.18
N LEU A 58 6.25 -6.81 8.73
CA LEU A 58 5.29 -5.78 9.05
C LEU A 58 4.28 -6.28 10.09
N PRO A 59 3.88 -5.44 11.06
CA PRO A 59 2.88 -5.82 12.04
C PRO A 59 1.53 -6.11 11.36
N GLY A 60 0.96 -7.28 11.61
CA GLY A 60 -0.33 -7.69 11.08
C GLY A 60 -0.85 -8.94 11.79
N ASP A 61 -2.15 -9.20 11.66
CA ASP A 61 -2.79 -10.39 12.22
C ASP A 61 -2.78 -11.49 11.16
N PRO A 62 -2.00 -12.58 11.33
CA PRO A 62 -1.89 -13.62 10.32
C PRO A 62 -3.19 -14.43 10.14
N GLU A 63 -4.05 -14.50 11.15
CA GLU A 63 -5.32 -15.22 11.05
C GLU A 63 -6.26 -14.55 10.04
N LYS A 64 -6.17 -13.22 9.86
CA LYS A 64 -6.92 -12.49 8.84
C LYS A 64 -6.58 -12.90 7.41
N PHE A 65 -5.40 -13.48 7.19
CA PHE A 65 -4.89 -13.79 5.85
C PHE A 65 -4.72 -15.28 5.59
N LYS A 66 -5.16 -16.16 6.49
CA LYS A 66 -4.98 -17.61 6.40
C LYS A 66 -5.52 -18.23 5.11
N ASP A 67 -6.59 -17.66 4.56
CA ASP A 67 -7.28 -18.11 3.35
C ASP A 67 -7.05 -17.15 2.16
N ALA A 68 -6.21 -16.12 2.35
CA ALA A 68 -5.97 -15.09 1.36
C ALA A 68 -5.00 -15.57 0.27
N ASP A 69 -5.38 -15.38 -1.00
CA ASP A 69 -4.56 -15.73 -2.15
C ASP A 69 -4.93 -14.83 -3.34
N GLY A 70 -4.33 -13.64 -3.38
CA GLY A 70 -4.57 -12.66 -4.44
C GLY A 70 -4.00 -13.09 -5.79
N SER A 71 -3.07 -14.05 -5.81
CA SER A 71 -2.48 -14.58 -7.05
C SER A 71 -3.48 -15.35 -7.91
N LYS A 72 -4.60 -15.79 -7.31
CA LYS A 72 -5.71 -16.45 -8.02
C LYS A 72 -6.70 -15.47 -8.64
N LEU A 73 -6.66 -14.20 -8.26
CA LEU A 73 -7.55 -13.17 -8.78
C LEU A 73 -7.02 -12.64 -10.11
N THR A 74 -7.92 -12.26 -10.99
CA THR A 74 -7.57 -11.58 -12.23
C THR A 74 -7.11 -10.15 -11.96
N ARG A 75 -6.32 -9.59 -12.88
CA ARG A 75 -5.89 -8.19 -12.78
C ARG A 75 -7.07 -7.22 -12.65
N GLU A 76 -8.20 -7.48 -13.31
CA GLU A 76 -9.38 -6.62 -13.19
C GLU A 76 -9.99 -6.63 -11.78
N GLU A 77 -9.97 -7.78 -11.10
CA GLU A 77 -10.47 -7.92 -9.73
C GLU A 77 -9.58 -7.18 -8.72
N TRP A 78 -8.27 -7.06 -9.01
CA TRP A 78 -7.36 -6.31 -8.16
C TRP A 78 -7.79 -4.84 -7.99
N TYR A 79 -8.30 -4.21 -9.06
CA TYR A 79 -8.73 -2.81 -9.07
C TYR A 79 -10.23 -2.63 -8.79
N LYS A 80 -10.97 -3.71 -8.49
CA LYS A 80 -12.40 -3.68 -8.15
C LYS A 80 -12.69 -4.46 -6.86
N PRO A 81 -12.01 -4.17 -5.73
CA PRO A 81 -12.29 -4.83 -4.48
C PRO A 81 -13.69 -4.51 -3.95
N ASP A 82 -14.18 -5.36 -3.06
CA ASP A 82 -15.29 -4.98 -2.19
C ASP A 82 -14.86 -3.78 -1.34
N LYS A 83 -15.64 -2.68 -1.38
CA LYS A 83 -15.27 -1.45 -0.66
C LYS A 83 -15.13 -1.64 0.86
N SER A 84 -15.73 -2.69 1.43
CA SER A 84 -15.63 -3.01 2.86
C SER A 84 -14.25 -3.52 3.28
N ILE A 85 -13.43 -4.01 2.34
CA ILE A 85 -12.07 -4.49 2.63
C ILE A 85 -11.04 -3.36 2.56
N LEU A 86 -11.38 -2.24 1.91
CA LEU A 86 -10.51 -1.08 1.84
C LEU A 86 -10.53 -0.31 3.17
N PRO A 87 -9.38 0.24 3.60
CA PRO A 87 -9.33 1.10 4.78
C PRO A 87 -10.14 2.37 4.53
N ALA A 88 -10.73 2.92 5.60
CA ALA A 88 -11.47 4.16 5.51
C ALA A 88 -10.60 5.30 4.93
N PRO A 89 -11.13 6.16 4.06
CA PRO A 89 -10.41 7.35 3.60
C PRO A 89 -10.09 8.26 4.78
N LEU A 90 -9.05 9.09 4.61
CA LEU A 90 -8.76 10.13 5.58
C LEU A 90 -9.95 11.10 5.69
N SER A 91 -10.21 11.60 6.90
CA SER A 91 -11.24 12.62 7.11
C SER A 91 -10.88 13.92 6.38
N GLU A 92 -11.87 14.75 6.04
CA GLU A 92 -11.60 16.02 5.34
C GLU A 92 -10.63 16.92 6.13
N ASP A 93 -10.82 17.03 7.45
CA ASP A 93 -9.90 17.77 8.33
C ASP A 93 -8.48 17.20 8.31
N ASP A 94 -8.33 15.88 8.48
CA ASP A 94 -7.00 15.24 8.45
C ASP A 94 -6.31 15.42 7.09
N ARG A 95 -7.07 15.43 5.99
CA ARG A 95 -6.55 15.68 4.64
C ARG A 95 -6.07 17.12 4.48
N VAL A 96 -6.83 18.09 5.00
CA VAL A 96 -6.45 19.51 4.93
C VAL A 96 -5.18 19.73 5.72
N GLU A 97 -5.08 19.18 6.93
CA GLU A 97 -3.88 19.32 7.76
C GLU A 97 -2.68 18.58 7.17
N ALA A 98 -2.86 17.37 6.66
CA ALA A 98 -1.78 16.63 6.02
C ALA A 98 -1.28 17.32 4.73
N ARG A 99 -2.19 17.90 3.94
CA ARG A 99 -1.83 18.69 2.74
C ARG A 99 -1.06 19.95 3.12
N LYS A 100 -1.52 20.69 4.14
CA LYS A 100 -0.78 21.87 4.65
C LYS A 100 0.63 21.49 5.08
N LEU A 101 0.77 20.42 5.87
CA LEU A 101 2.08 19.94 6.31
C LEU A 101 2.99 19.55 5.14
N GLN A 102 2.43 18.99 4.08
CA GLN A 102 3.16 18.63 2.86
C GLN A 102 3.55 19.88 2.04
N GLU A 103 2.66 20.86 1.92
CA GLU A 103 2.94 22.14 1.25
C GLU A 103 4.01 22.95 2.00
N GLU A 104 3.92 23.03 3.33
CA GLU A 104 4.87 23.74 4.19
C GLU A 104 6.25 23.07 4.19
N ASN A 105 6.31 21.76 3.97
CA ASN A 105 7.56 20.98 3.99
C ASN A 105 7.90 20.36 2.63
N VAL A 106 7.43 20.97 1.53
CA VAL A 106 7.55 20.38 0.17
C VAL A 106 8.99 19.99 -0.19
N GLU A 107 9.98 20.81 0.17
CA GLU A 107 11.40 20.52 -0.07
C GLU A 107 11.91 19.33 0.75
N LEU A 108 11.43 19.17 1.99
CA LEU A 108 11.78 18.05 2.86
C LEU A 108 11.18 16.75 2.33
N PHE A 109 9.94 16.78 1.86
CA PHE A 109 9.30 15.62 1.26
C PHE A 109 9.93 15.24 -0.07
N GLN A 110 10.27 16.20 -0.94
CA GLN A 110 11.00 15.94 -2.19
C GLN A 110 12.34 15.27 -1.94
N LYS A 111 13.12 15.79 -0.98
CA LYS A 111 14.41 15.19 -0.62
C LYS A 111 14.25 13.78 -0.05
N LYS A 112 13.22 13.55 0.75
CA LYS A 112 12.95 12.24 1.36
C LYS A 112 12.47 11.21 0.33
N ASP A 113 11.72 11.63 -0.67
CA ASP A 113 11.29 10.80 -1.81
C ASP A 113 12.50 10.39 -2.68
N GLU A 114 13.39 11.35 -2.97
CA GLU A 114 14.65 11.10 -3.69
C GLU A 114 15.56 10.14 -2.90
N GLU A 115 15.74 10.36 -1.59
CA GLU A 115 16.51 9.46 -0.72
C GLU A 115 15.90 8.05 -0.57
N MET A 116 14.58 7.91 -0.74
CA MET A 116 13.89 6.62 -0.74
C MET A 116 14.04 5.90 -2.08
N ARG A 117 14.04 6.62 -3.22
CA ARG A 117 14.29 6.05 -4.56
C ARG A 117 15.74 5.61 -4.77
N GLU A 118 16.70 6.22 -4.07
CA GLU A 118 18.13 5.90 -4.19
C GLU A 118 18.61 4.72 -3.29
N LYS A 119 17.71 3.99 -2.60
CA LYS A 119 18.04 2.87 -1.67
C LYS A 119 17.50 1.50 -2.08
#